data_AF-A0A6V7R6C4-F1
#
_entry.id   AF-A0A6V7R6C4-F1
#
_cell.length_a   1.000
_cell.length_b   1.000
_cell.length_c   1.000
_cell.angle_alpha   90.00
_cell.angle_beta   90.00
_cell.angle_gamma   90.00
#
_symmetry.space_group_name_H-M   'P 1'
#
loop_
_entity.id
_entity.type
_entity.pdbx_description
1 polymer ?
#
loop_
_entity_poly.entity_id
_entity_poly.type
_entity_poly.pdbx_seq_one_letter_code
_entity_poly.pdbx_strand_id
1 'polypeptide(L)'
;MHTYLLRIDKEKFKLLEQKSKDLDLSVNAYINKLIDEQLQSVLQKNTNIEMFSRINHLINVVDKQTIELNKLSHANEITVNILADLFGIHDEEE
;
A
#
# COMPACT_ATOMS: atom_id res chain seq x y z
N MET A 1 -2.94 -33.70 5.95
CA MET A 1 -1.64 -33.57 5.26
C MET A 1 -1.84 -34.10 3.85
N HIS A 2 -1.62 -33.28 2.82
CA HIS A 2 -1.76 -33.69 1.42
C HIS A 2 -0.38 -34.05 0.87
N THR A 3 -0.33 -35.13 0.11
CA THR A 3 0.90 -35.61 -0.52
C THR A 3 0.81 -35.34 -2.01
N TYR A 4 1.85 -34.73 -2.56
CA TYR A 4 1.93 -34.41 -3.98
C TYR A 4 3.11 -35.14 -4.60
N LEU A 5 2.87 -35.72 -5.79
CA LEU A 5 3.92 -36.32 -6.60
C LEU A 5 4.44 -35.26 -7.58
N LEU A 6 5.66 -34.81 -7.34
CA LEU A 6 6.34 -33.85 -8.19
C LEU A 6 7.13 -34.60 -9.26
N ARG A 7 6.82 -34.36 -10.53
CA ARG A 7 7.63 -34.82 -11.66
C ARG A 7 8.62 -33.71 -12.01
N ILE A 8 9.90 -33.98 -11.78
CA ILE A 8 10.98 -33.04 -12.01
C ILE A 8 12.13 -33.74 -12.74
N ASP A 9 12.85 -32.98 -13.54
CA ASP A 9 14.00 -33.48 -14.28
C ASP A 9 15.11 -33.94 -13.34
N LYS A 10 15.84 -34.97 -13.73
CA LYS A 10 16.90 -35.58 -12.91
C LYS A 10 17.97 -34.57 -12.47
N GLU A 11 18.32 -33.61 -13.33
CA GLU A 11 19.29 -32.57 -13.00
C GLU A 11 18.78 -31.60 -11.95
N LYS A 12 17.51 -31.18 -12.06
CA LYS A 12 16.85 -30.33 -11.07
C LYS A 12 16.72 -31.04 -9.72
N PHE A 13 16.42 -32.34 -9.73
CA PHE A 13 16.38 -33.13 -8.51
C PHE A 13 17.76 -33.24 -7.83
N LYS A 14 18.83 -33.47 -8.59
CA LYS A 14 20.21 -33.45 -8.05
C LYS A 14 20.56 -32.10 -7.42
N LEU A 15 20.17 -31.00 -8.05
CA LEU A 15 20.38 -29.66 -7.49
C LEU A 15 19.63 -29.49 -6.16
N LEU A 16 18.39 -29.97 -6.07
CA LEU A 16 17.62 -29.95 -4.81
C LEU A 16 18.27 -30.80 -3.71
N GLU A 17 18.77 -31.99 -4.04
CA GLU A 17 19.52 -32.84 -3.09
C GLU A 17 20.79 -32.16 -2.58
N GLN A 18 21.55 -31.50 -3.47
CA GLN A 18 22.76 -30.79 -3.07
C GLN A 18 22.42 -29.64 -2.12
N LYS A 19 21.45 -28.80 -2.51
CA LYS A 19 21.05 -27.64 -1.69
C LYS A 19 20.41 -28.05 -0.35
N SER A 20 19.68 -29.16 -0.31
CA SER A 20 19.10 -29.64 0.94
C SER A 20 20.19 -30.12 1.91
N LYS A 21 21.26 -30.74 1.39
CA LYS A 21 22.44 -31.13 2.20
C LYS A 21 23.18 -29.94 2.80
N ASP A 22 23.36 -28.87 2.03
CA ASP A 22 24.03 -27.65 2.50
C ASP A 22 23.31 -27.02 3.72
N LEU A 23 22.02 -27.33 3.89
CA LEU A 23 21.17 -26.85 4.98
C LEU A 23 20.83 -27.93 6.02
N ASP A 24 21.41 -29.13 5.91
CA ASP A 24 21.12 -30.29 6.76
C ASP A 24 19.62 -30.65 6.80
N LEU A 25 18.96 -30.59 5.64
CA LEU A 25 17.54 -30.88 5.47
C LEU A 25 17.31 -32.06 4.52
N SER A 26 16.21 -32.79 4.75
CA SER A 26 15.66 -33.69 3.74
C SER A 26 15.16 -32.91 2.52
N VAL A 27 15.16 -33.52 1.34
CA VAL A 27 14.67 -32.89 0.10
C VAL A 27 13.22 -32.39 0.26
N ASN A 28 12.36 -33.17 0.93
CA ASN A 28 10.98 -32.76 1.20
C ASN A 28 10.90 -31.54 2.11
N ALA A 29 11.69 -31.49 3.18
CA ALA A 29 11.73 -30.34 4.09
C ALA A 29 12.25 -29.08 3.37
N TYR A 30 13.25 -29.23 2.52
CA TYR A 30 13.78 -28.13 1.71
C TYR A 30 12.76 -27.59 0.70
N ILE A 31 12.04 -28.48 0.01
CA ILE A 31 10.95 -28.09 -0.92
C ILE A 31 9.85 -27.35 -0.17
N ASN A 32 9.40 -27.85 0.99
CA ASN A 32 8.38 -27.17 1.80
C ASN A 32 8.85 -25.79 2.25
N LYS A 33 10.10 -25.67 2.71
CA LYS A 33 10.70 -24.39 3.08
C LYS A 33 10.70 -23.38 1.92
N LEU A 34 11.10 -23.82 0.72
CA LEU A 34 11.08 -22.96 -0.47
C LEU A 34 9.65 -22.50 -0.83
N ILE A 35 8.67 -23.39 -0.74
CA ILE A 35 7.26 -23.06 -0.99
C ILE A 35 6.78 -22.03 0.02
N ASP A 36 7.07 -22.22 1.31
CA ASP A 36 6.69 -21.30 2.38
C ASP A 36 7.33 -19.91 2.18
N GLU A 37 8.61 -19.85 1.86
CA GLU A 37 9.32 -18.59 1.58
C GLU A 37 8.72 -17.86 0.37
N GLN A 38 8.42 -18.58 -0.72
CA GLN A 38 7.76 -17.99 -1.88
C GLN A 38 6.35 -17.50 -1.56
N LEU A 39 5.58 -18.29 -0.81
CA LEU A 39 4.23 -17.93 -0.42
C LEU A 39 4.22 -16.67 0.45
N GLN A 40 5.11 -16.59 1.45
CA GLN A 40 5.28 -15.42 2.30
C GLN A 40 5.66 -14.19 1.50
N SER A 41 6.57 -14.32 0.52
CA SER A 41 6.97 -13.22 -0.36
C SER A 41 5.80 -12.70 -1.21
N VAL A 42 5.01 -13.60 -1.79
CA VAL A 42 3.81 -13.23 -2.57
C VAL A 42 2.79 -12.52 -1.70
N LEU A 43 2.53 -13.05 -0.50
CA LEU A 43 1.61 -12.45 0.47
C LEU A 43 2.08 -11.04 0.89
N GLN A 44 3.35 -10.88 1.25
CA GLN A 44 3.91 -9.57 1.61
C GLN A 44 3.79 -8.56 0.47
N LYS A 45 4.09 -8.96 -0.76
CA LYS A 45 3.96 -8.09 -1.94
C LYS A 45 2.50 -7.65 -2.15
N ASN A 46 1.55 -8.57 -2.02
CA ASN A 46 0.13 -8.25 -2.15
C ASN A 46 -0.34 -7.30 -1.05
N THR A 47 0.06 -7.52 0.21
CA THR A 47 -0.26 -6.62 1.32
C THR A 47 0.31 -5.21 1.09
N ASN A 48 1.54 -5.10 0.58
CA ASN A 48 2.14 -3.81 0.26
C ASN A 48 1.38 -3.08 -0.85
N ILE A 49 0.92 -3.81 -1.89
CA ILE A 49 0.09 -3.23 -2.96
C ILE A 49 -1.24 -2.72 -2.41
N GLU A 50 -1.92 -3.51 -1.56
CA GLU A 50 -3.19 -3.10 -0.96
C GLU A 50 -3.02 -1.86 -0.07
N MET A 51 -1.98 -1.84 0.76
CA MET A 51 -1.66 -0.71 1.64
C MET A 51 -1.37 0.57 0.82
N PHE A 52 -0.57 0.46 -0.24
CA PHE A 52 -0.28 1.59 -1.13
C PHE A 52 -1.55 2.14 -1.79
N SER A 53 -2.45 1.28 -2.24
CA SER A 53 -3.75 1.68 -2.79
C SER A 53 -4.62 2.43 -1.77
N ARG A 54 -4.66 1.96 -0.51
CA ARG A 54 -5.41 2.62 0.57
C ARG A 54 -4.84 4.00 0.90
N ILE A 55 -3.52 4.14 0.95
CA ILE A 55 -2.85 5.43 1.16
C ILE A 55 -3.19 6.41 0.04
N ASN A 56 -3.09 5.99 -1.23
CA ASN A 56 -3.45 6.85 -2.36
C ASN A 56 -4.91 7.26 -2.35
N HIS A 57 -5.81 6.38 -1.91
CA HIS A 57 -7.21 6.74 -1.73
C HIS A 57 -7.38 7.82 -0.66
N LEU A 58 -6.72 7.69 0.50
CA LEU A 58 -6.76 8.68 1.57
C LEU A 58 -6.19 10.03 1.14
N ILE A 59 -5.06 10.05 0.41
CA ILE A 59 -4.48 11.29 -0.15
C ILE A 59 -5.51 12.00 -1.03
N ASN A 60 -6.14 11.27 -1.97
CA ASN A 60 -7.18 11.84 -2.83
C ASN A 60 -8.39 12.39 -2.06
N VAL A 61 -8.77 11.76 -0.94
CA VAL A 61 -9.86 12.25 -0.08
C VAL A 61 -9.45 13.54 0.61
N VAL A 62 -8.24 13.60 1.18
CA VAL A 62 -7.69 14.78 1.84
C VAL A 62 -7.60 15.94 0.84
N ASP A 63 -7.05 15.71 -0.35
CA ASP A 63 -6.92 16.74 -1.39
C ASP A 63 -8.29 17.34 -1.77
N LYS A 64 -9.30 16.49 -1.95
CA LYS A 64 -10.67 16.94 -2.23
C LYS A 64 -11.23 17.78 -1.09
N GLN A 65 -11.01 17.37 0.16
CA GLN A 65 -11.48 18.12 1.33
C GLN A 65 -10.80 19.47 1.46
N THR A 66 -9.50 19.56 1.19
CA THR A 66 -8.75 20.84 1.19
C THR A 66 -9.28 21.79 0.12
N ILE A 67 -9.58 21.30 -1.08
CA ILE A 67 -10.18 22.11 -2.15
C ILE A 67 -11.54 22.68 -1.72
N GLU A 68 -12.40 21.85 -1.14
CA GLU A 68 -13.72 22.29 -0.66
C GLU A 68 -13.62 23.30 0.49
N LEU A 69 -12.68 23.11 1.44
CA LEU A 69 -12.41 24.08 2.49
C LEU A 69 -11.96 25.43 1.94
N ASN A 70 -11.06 25.44 0.95
CA ASN A 70 -10.60 26.68 0.33
C ASN A 70 -11.74 27.43 -0.38
N LYS A 71 -12.64 26.72 -1.06
CA LYS A 71 -13.84 27.32 -1.66
C LYS A 71 -14.74 27.96 -0.60
N LEU A 72 -14.96 27.27 0.52
CA LEU A 72 -15.76 27.80 1.62
C LEU A 72 -15.13 29.04 2.26
N SER A 73 -13.80 29.01 2.47
CA SER A 73 -13.06 30.16 2.98
C SER A 73 -13.24 31.39 2.10
N HIS A 74 -13.13 31.21 0.77
CA HIS A 74 -13.32 32.29 -0.18
C HIS A 74 -14.77 32.83 -0.19
N ALA A 75 -15.77 31.95 -0.08
CA ALA A 75 -17.16 32.38 0.03
C ALA A 75 -17.42 33.20 1.31
N ASN A 76 -16.79 32.83 2.42
CA ASN A 76 -16.87 33.58 3.67
C ASN A 76 -16.21 34.96 3.54
N GLU A 77 -15.04 35.05 2.91
CA GLU A 77 -14.36 36.31 2.63
C GLU A 77 -15.25 37.27 1.82
N ILE A 78 -15.86 36.79 0.73
CA ILE A 78 -16.82 37.58 -0.05
C ILE A 78 -17.98 38.06 0.82
N THR A 79 -18.53 37.19 1.67
CA THR A 79 -19.67 37.54 2.53
C THR A 79 -19.29 38.60 3.56
N VAL A 80 -18.12 38.47 4.19
CA VAL A 80 -17.58 39.46 5.13
C VAL A 80 -17.39 40.81 4.44
N ASN A 81 -16.80 40.83 3.24
CA ASN A 81 -16.61 42.06 2.47
C ASN A 81 -17.94 42.73 2.12
N ILE A 82 -18.95 41.96 1.68
CA ILE A 82 -20.30 42.50 1.41
C ILE A 82 -20.93 43.09 2.68
N LEU A 83 -20.79 42.42 3.83
CA LEU A 83 -21.32 42.93 5.10
C LEU A 83 -20.58 44.19 5.56
N ALA A 84 -19.25 44.21 5.43
CA ALA A 84 -18.40 45.36 5.73
C ALA A 84 -18.85 46.60 4.92
N ASP A 85 -19.05 46.44 3.61
CA ASP A 85 -19.57 47.49 2.73
C ASP A 85 -20.98 47.96 3.14
N LEU A 86 -21.89 47.03 3.46
CA LEU A 86 -23.27 47.35 3.86
C LEU A 86 -23.35 48.13 5.18
N PHE A 87 -22.47 47.82 6.13
CA PHE A 87 -22.43 48.48 7.43
C PHE A 87 -21.50 49.71 7.45
N GLY A 88 -20.86 50.04 6.33
CA GLY A 88 -19.89 51.13 6.25
C GLY A 88 -18.66 50.90 7.14
N ILE A 89 -18.36 49.64 7.45
CA ILE A 89 -17.18 49.22 8.17
C ILE A 89 -16.12 49.00 7.11
N HIS A 90 -15.40 50.07 6.76
CA HIS A 90 -14.18 49.93 5.98
C HIS A 90 -13.03 49.84 6.96
N ASP A 91 -12.16 48.83 6.81
CA ASP A 91 -10.91 48.81 7.54
C ASP A 91 -10.16 50.10 7.18
N GLU A 92 -10.12 51.05 8.13
CA GLU A 92 -9.24 52.20 8.06
C GLU A 92 -7.81 51.66 8.24
N GLU A 93 -7.21 51.15 7.15
CA GLU A 93 -5.77 50.93 7.10
C GLU A 93 -5.08 52.31 7.02
N GLU A 94 -4.56 52.78 8.16
CA GLU A 94 -3.48 53.79 8.28
C GLU A 94 -2.11 53.16 7.95
#